data_AF-A0A3B7RR39-F1
#
_entry.id   AF-A0A3B7RR39-F1
#
_cell.length_a   1.000
_cell.length_b   1.000
_cell.length_c   1.000
_cell.angle_alpha   90.00
_cell.angle_beta   90.00
_cell.angle_gamma   90.00
#
_symmetry.space_group_name_H-M   'P 1'
#
loop_
_entity.id
_entity.type
_entity.pdbx_description
1 polymer ?
#
loop_
_entity_poly.entity_id
_entity_poly.type
_entity_poly.pdbx_seq_one_letter_code
_entity_poly.pdbx_strand_id
1 'polypeptide(L)'
;MPSIFSRIVAGELPAYKVAEDEHHLAFLDITPLVEGHTLVMPKREVDYIFDLPANELAALHQFAQRVARGVKEAVPCRRVGVAVIGLEVPHAHIHLIPMNRVSDMNFANEKIKVREERMKELAAAISAKIAEASGGEILGAKPAAAAGSQAPQSAQAAGDTDAAVEQLRALTDGLYFVSESESALTPVSYNLPAGFQLSPDNVLPLLGHSPASTNVETQELTYFLRNHTADQGVLGNVELANRFKALQMFMKQEMEDTQVYRVGSGAQIEAYVLGKTSAGKLAGFKATLIET
;
A
#
# COMPACT_ATOMS: atom_id res chain seq x y z
N MET A 1 22.77 25.60 -16.46
CA MET A 1 24.00 24.79 -16.22
C MET A 1 23.64 23.35 -16.46
N PRO A 2 24.54 22.50 -16.98
CA PRO A 2 24.23 21.09 -17.20
C PRO A 2 23.83 20.43 -15.88
N SER A 3 22.70 19.75 -15.87
CA SER A 3 22.20 19.02 -14.70
C SER A 3 23.15 17.87 -14.32
N ILE A 4 22.99 17.35 -13.10
CA ILE A 4 23.80 16.21 -12.64
C ILE A 4 23.57 14.96 -13.51
N PHE A 5 22.39 14.87 -14.15
CA PHE A 5 22.04 13.82 -15.09
C PHE A 5 22.71 13.99 -16.45
N SER A 6 22.85 15.22 -16.96
CA SER A 6 23.62 15.49 -18.19
C SER A 6 25.09 15.05 -18.04
N ARG A 7 25.65 15.17 -16.82
CA ARG A 7 26.99 14.67 -16.49
C ARG A 7 27.08 13.14 -16.41
N ILE A 8 25.99 12.45 -16.03
CA ILE A 8 25.87 10.98 -16.12
C ILE A 8 25.77 10.53 -17.59
N VAL A 9 25.00 11.25 -18.43
CA VAL A 9 24.89 10.99 -19.88
C VAL A 9 26.25 11.16 -20.56
N ALA A 10 27.00 12.19 -20.20
CA ALA A 10 28.36 12.44 -20.69
C ALA A 10 29.43 11.46 -20.15
N GLY A 11 29.08 10.60 -19.18
CA GLY A 11 30.02 9.65 -18.55
C GLY A 11 31.00 10.28 -17.56
N GLU A 12 30.81 11.55 -17.17
CA GLU A 12 31.64 12.21 -16.15
C GLU A 12 31.36 11.68 -14.74
N LEU A 13 30.14 11.17 -14.50
CA LEU A 13 29.68 10.65 -13.22
C LEU A 13 29.26 9.19 -13.37
N PRO A 14 29.63 8.30 -12.41
CA PRO A 14 29.18 6.91 -12.42
C PRO A 14 27.68 6.82 -12.10
N ALA A 15 27.02 5.85 -12.72
CA ALA A 15 25.63 5.51 -12.42
C ALA A 15 25.42 4.00 -12.55
N TYR A 16 24.50 3.45 -11.76
CA TYR A 16 24.07 2.05 -11.84
C TYR A 16 23.08 1.88 -12.99
N LYS A 17 23.59 1.99 -14.23
CA LYS A 17 22.79 1.87 -15.46
C LYS A 17 22.09 0.51 -15.53
N VAL A 18 20.81 0.51 -15.89
CA VAL A 18 19.98 -0.71 -16.04
C VAL A 18 19.44 -0.90 -17.46
N ALA A 19 19.30 0.20 -18.23
CA ALA A 19 19.04 0.16 -19.66
C ALA A 19 19.48 1.47 -20.31
N GLU A 20 19.87 1.41 -21.58
CA GLU A 20 20.27 2.58 -22.37
C GLU A 20 19.92 2.31 -23.84
N ASP A 21 19.38 3.31 -24.53
CA ASP A 21 19.25 3.30 -26.00
C ASP A 21 19.80 4.60 -26.60
N GLU A 22 19.50 4.90 -27.87
CA GLU A 22 20.02 6.11 -28.53
C GLU A 22 19.53 7.40 -27.85
N HIS A 23 18.34 7.40 -27.27
CA HIS A 23 17.65 8.61 -26.81
C HIS A 23 17.36 8.62 -25.30
N HIS A 24 17.43 7.48 -24.62
CA HIS A 24 17.06 7.34 -23.20
C HIS A 24 18.14 6.64 -22.36
N LEU A 25 18.07 6.88 -21.06
CA LEU A 25 18.91 6.22 -20.05
C LEU A 25 18.08 5.91 -18.81
N ALA A 26 18.25 4.69 -18.27
CA ALA A 26 17.68 4.26 -17.00
C ALA A 26 18.77 3.78 -16.05
N PHE A 27 18.68 4.17 -14.77
CA PHE A 27 19.67 3.87 -13.74
C PHE A 27 19.03 3.90 -12.35
N LEU A 28 19.63 3.21 -11.37
CA LEU A 28 19.13 3.23 -9.99
C LEU A 28 19.35 4.58 -9.32
N ASP A 29 18.36 5.02 -8.53
CA ASP A 29 18.45 6.18 -7.64
C ASP A 29 19.44 5.90 -6.50
N ILE A 30 20.33 6.84 -6.19
CA ILE A 30 21.31 6.74 -5.10
C ILE A 30 20.73 7.15 -3.73
N THR A 31 19.52 7.69 -3.72
CA THR A 31 18.72 8.10 -2.57
C THR A 31 17.34 7.40 -2.55
N PRO A 32 17.30 6.06 -2.69
CA PRO A 32 16.07 5.33 -2.99
C PRO A 32 15.06 5.33 -1.83
N LEU A 33 13.77 5.29 -2.16
CA LEU A 33 12.70 4.98 -1.20
C LEU A 33 12.65 3.48 -0.85
N VAL A 34 12.98 2.62 -1.83
CA VAL A 34 12.92 1.15 -1.76
C VAL A 34 14.00 0.56 -2.68
N GLU A 35 14.42 -0.70 -2.46
CA GLU A 35 15.32 -1.35 -3.42
C GLU A 35 14.71 -1.39 -4.83
N GLY A 36 15.54 -1.19 -5.86
CA GLY A 36 15.09 -1.14 -7.25
C GLY A 36 14.39 0.15 -7.71
N HIS A 37 14.30 1.18 -6.85
CA HIS A 37 13.88 2.53 -7.27
C HIS A 37 14.80 2.99 -8.42
N THR A 38 14.20 3.14 -9.61
CA THR A 38 14.91 3.39 -10.87
C THR A 38 14.45 4.71 -11.47
N LEU A 39 15.38 5.55 -11.90
CA LEU A 39 15.12 6.78 -12.64
C LEU A 39 15.22 6.49 -14.14
N VAL A 40 14.28 7.04 -14.90
CA VAL A 40 14.22 6.91 -16.37
C VAL A 40 14.09 8.28 -16.99
N MET A 41 15.03 8.64 -17.88
CA MET A 41 15.16 9.99 -18.45
C MET A 41 15.52 9.95 -19.94
N PRO A 42 15.22 11.01 -20.71
CA PRO A 42 15.85 11.22 -22.01
C PRO A 42 17.34 11.55 -21.83
N LYS A 43 18.11 11.44 -22.91
CA LYS A 43 19.51 11.92 -22.98
C LYS A 43 19.59 13.39 -23.35
N ARG A 44 18.54 13.96 -23.95
CA ARG A 44 18.43 15.39 -24.22
C ARG A 44 17.97 16.11 -22.97
N GLU A 45 18.79 17.04 -22.48
CA GLU A 45 18.45 17.91 -21.37
C GLU A 45 17.24 18.79 -21.71
N VAL A 46 16.12 18.48 -21.05
CA VAL A 46 14.87 19.24 -20.99
C VAL A 46 14.45 19.19 -19.52
N ASP A 47 14.06 20.32 -18.94
CA ASP A 47 13.81 20.43 -17.49
C ASP A 47 12.59 19.61 -17.06
N TYR A 48 11.40 19.94 -17.58
CA TYR A 48 10.15 19.30 -17.20
C TYR A 48 9.61 18.34 -18.27
N ILE A 49 8.94 17.26 -17.84
CA ILE A 49 8.53 16.17 -18.75
C ILE A 49 7.51 16.61 -19.80
N PHE A 50 6.67 17.61 -19.51
CA PHE A 50 5.65 18.11 -20.43
C PHE A 50 6.18 19.19 -21.40
N ASP A 51 7.44 19.60 -21.27
CA ASP A 51 8.14 20.41 -22.28
C ASP A 51 8.76 19.53 -23.40
N LEU A 52 8.68 18.20 -23.26
CA LEU A 52 9.05 17.26 -24.31
C LEU A 52 8.00 17.27 -25.44
N PRO A 53 8.42 17.30 -26.72
CA PRO A 53 7.54 17.01 -27.85
C PRO A 53 6.80 15.68 -27.67
N ALA A 54 5.54 15.61 -28.11
CA ALA A 54 4.65 14.48 -27.81
C ALA A 54 5.20 13.10 -28.23
N ASN A 55 6.00 13.05 -29.30
CA ASN A 55 6.70 11.84 -29.74
C ASN A 55 7.83 11.42 -28.78
N GLU A 56 8.57 12.37 -28.20
CA GLU A 56 9.63 12.10 -27.22
C GLU A 56 9.02 11.72 -25.87
N LEU A 57 7.95 12.41 -25.44
CA LEU A 57 7.18 12.06 -24.24
C LEU A 57 6.63 10.62 -24.34
N ALA A 58 6.11 10.22 -25.50
CA ALA A 58 5.63 8.87 -25.74
C ALA A 58 6.77 7.83 -25.78
N ALA A 59 7.90 8.14 -26.43
CA ALA A 59 9.07 7.26 -26.47
C ALA A 59 9.66 7.01 -25.08
N LEU A 60 9.77 8.07 -24.25
CA LEU A 60 10.20 7.99 -22.86
C LEU A 60 9.30 7.07 -22.03
N HIS A 61 7.98 7.14 -22.21
CA HIS A 61 7.03 6.24 -21.54
C HIS A 61 7.09 4.79 -22.06
N GLN A 62 7.36 4.56 -23.35
CA GLN A 62 7.59 3.21 -23.89
C GLN A 62 8.88 2.59 -23.34
N PHE A 63 9.95 3.38 -23.25
CA PHE A 63 11.21 2.97 -22.62
C PHE A 63 11.02 2.69 -21.12
N ALA A 64 10.34 3.59 -20.39
CA ALA A 64 9.99 3.38 -18.98
C ALA A 64 9.12 2.13 -18.76
N GLN A 65 8.18 1.82 -19.67
CA GLN A 65 7.40 0.57 -19.59
C GLN A 65 8.30 -0.67 -19.74
N ARG A 66 9.29 -0.65 -20.64
CA ARG A 66 10.27 -1.72 -20.81
C ARG A 66 11.10 -1.93 -19.54
N VAL A 67 11.59 -0.83 -18.95
CA VAL A 67 12.35 -0.83 -17.70
C VAL A 67 11.50 -1.33 -16.53
N ALA A 68 10.25 -0.88 -16.39
CA ALA A 68 9.35 -1.27 -15.31
C ALA A 68 9.06 -2.78 -15.26
N ARG A 69 9.07 -3.48 -16.40
CA ARG A 69 8.95 -4.95 -16.45
C ARG A 69 10.17 -5.61 -15.80
N GLY A 70 11.38 -5.26 -16.25
CA GLY A 70 12.61 -5.83 -15.70
C GLY A 70 12.84 -5.46 -14.23
N VAL A 71 12.47 -4.25 -13.82
CA VAL A 71 12.44 -3.81 -12.41
C VAL A 71 11.53 -4.70 -11.58
N LYS A 72 10.32 -5.03 -12.07
CA LYS A 72 9.37 -5.88 -11.34
C LYS A 72 9.79 -7.35 -11.24
N GLU A 73 10.50 -7.86 -12.25
CA GLU A 73 11.00 -9.24 -12.26
C GLU A 73 12.27 -9.43 -11.42
N ALA A 74 13.17 -8.43 -11.42
CA ALA A 74 14.38 -8.45 -10.61
C ALA A 74 14.15 -8.05 -9.14
N VAL A 75 13.15 -7.21 -8.87
CA VAL A 75 12.71 -6.83 -7.52
C VAL A 75 11.22 -7.17 -7.34
N PRO A 76 10.90 -8.37 -6.81
CA PRO A 76 9.54 -8.85 -6.67
C PRO A 76 8.64 -7.89 -5.87
N CYS A 77 7.76 -7.19 -6.58
CA CYS A 77 6.83 -6.21 -6.03
C CYS A 77 5.43 -6.38 -6.63
N ARG A 78 4.42 -5.88 -5.91
CA ARG A 78 3.01 -5.98 -6.36
C ARG A 78 2.75 -5.13 -7.59
N ARG A 79 3.22 -3.88 -7.59
CA ARG A 79 3.20 -2.95 -8.73
C ARG A 79 4.54 -2.21 -8.80
N VAL A 80 4.83 -1.61 -9.94
CA VAL A 80 5.82 -0.53 -10.03
C VAL A 80 5.02 0.77 -10.07
N GLY A 81 5.18 1.60 -9.04
CA GLY A 81 4.64 2.95 -9.01
C GLY A 81 5.37 3.84 -10.01
N VAL A 82 4.65 4.82 -10.56
CA VAL A 82 5.16 5.79 -11.53
C VAL A 82 4.92 7.17 -10.95
N ALA A 83 5.98 7.97 -10.83
CA ALA A 83 5.89 9.36 -10.39
C ALA A 83 6.79 10.26 -11.25
N VAL A 84 6.39 11.52 -11.38
CA VAL A 84 7.22 12.62 -11.91
C VAL A 84 7.10 13.77 -10.93
N ILE A 85 8.24 14.30 -10.47
CA ILE A 85 8.29 15.42 -9.52
C ILE A 85 9.10 16.56 -10.13
N GLY A 86 10.38 16.31 -10.44
CA GLY A 86 11.22 17.30 -11.14
C GLY A 86 11.63 18.51 -10.30
N LEU A 87 11.50 18.44 -8.97
CA LEU A 87 11.87 19.54 -8.06
C LEU A 87 13.30 19.40 -7.53
N GLU A 88 13.83 18.18 -7.52
CA GLU A 88 15.15 17.83 -6.99
C GLU A 88 16.27 17.95 -8.05
N VAL A 89 15.97 17.60 -9.29
CA VAL A 89 16.91 17.67 -10.43
C VAL A 89 16.17 18.24 -11.66
N PRO A 90 16.61 19.39 -12.22
CA PRO A 90 15.97 20.03 -13.36
C PRO A 90 16.38 19.36 -14.68
N HIS A 91 15.91 18.14 -14.87
CA HIS A 91 16.07 17.32 -16.07
C HIS A 91 14.99 16.22 -16.03
N ALA A 92 14.13 16.15 -17.04
CA ALA A 92 12.91 15.36 -17.05
C ALA A 92 13.17 13.87 -16.73
N HIS A 93 12.54 13.36 -15.67
CA HIS A 93 12.70 11.97 -15.26
C HIS A 93 11.40 11.38 -14.72
N ILE A 94 11.25 10.06 -14.91
CA ILE A 94 10.20 9.23 -14.35
C ILE A 94 10.83 8.37 -13.26
N HIS A 95 10.28 8.42 -12.04
CA HIS A 95 10.58 7.47 -10.98
C HIS A 95 9.78 6.18 -11.21
N LEU A 96 10.46 5.03 -11.21
CA LEU A 96 9.87 3.70 -11.22
C LEU A 96 10.16 3.03 -9.87
N ILE A 97 9.12 2.82 -9.07
CA ILE A 97 9.23 2.49 -7.65
C ILE A 97 8.58 1.13 -7.35
N PRO A 98 9.34 0.06 -7.05
CA PRO A 98 8.80 -1.23 -6.61
C PRO A 98 7.92 -1.13 -5.35
N MET A 99 6.60 -1.15 -5.51
CA MET A 99 5.66 -0.90 -4.42
C MET A 99 4.87 -2.15 -4.01
N ASN A 100 4.75 -2.33 -2.69
CA ASN A 100 3.95 -3.34 -2.01
C ASN A 100 2.82 -2.73 -1.17
N ARG A 101 2.94 -1.46 -0.78
CA ARG A 101 1.92 -0.61 -0.14
C ARG A 101 1.83 0.74 -0.83
N VAL A 102 0.77 1.51 -0.57
CA VAL A 102 0.65 2.91 -1.04
C VAL A 102 1.74 3.80 -0.41
N SER A 103 2.08 3.54 0.85
CA SER A 103 3.12 4.27 1.62
C SER A 103 4.51 4.24 1.01
N ASP A 104 4.82 3.24 0.17
CA ASP A 104 6.17 3.02 -0.38
C ASP A 104 6.56 4.12 -1.39
N MET A 105 5.56 4.83 -1.94
CA MET A 105 5.73 5.96 -2.85
C MET A 105 5.59 7.33 -2.13
N ASN A 106 5.63 7.36 -0.80
CA ASN A 106 5.67 8.63 -0.06
C ASN A 106 7.10 9.20 -0.04
N PHE A 107 7.33 10.27 -0.79
CA PHE A 107 8.65 10.89 -0.91
C PHE A 107 9.17 11.53 0.39
N ALA A 108 8.29 11.77 1.38
CA ALA A 108 8.66 12.24 2.72
C ALA A 108 9.17 11.13 3.67
N ASN A 109 9.15 9.85 3.27
CA ASN A 109 9.80 8.78 4.02
C ASN A 109 11.33 8.97 4.05
N GLU A 110 11.99 8.44 5.10
CA GLU A 110 13.45 8.32 5.13
C GLU A 110 13.94 7.46 3.96
N LYS A 111 15.01 7.90 3.28
CA LYS A 111 15.61 7.15 2.16
C LYS A 111 16.45 5.99 2.68
N ILE A 112 16.28 4.80 2.11
CA ILE A 112 17.03 3.62 2.55
C ILE A 112 18.49 3.66 2.06
N LYS A 113 19.40 3.04 2.82
CA LYS A 113 20.82 2.95 2.47
C LYS A 113 21.14 1.58 1.90
N VAL A 114 21.27 1.49 0.58
CA VAL A 114 21.65 0.28 -0.14
C VAL A 114 23.17 0.25 -0.32
N ARG A 115 23.80 -0.91 -0.10
CA ARG A 115 25.27 -1.07 -0.23
C ARG A 115 25.70 -1.07 -1.71
N GLU A 116 26.91 -0.61 -2.00
CA GLU A 116 27.43 -0.48 -3.38
C GLU A 116 27.38 -1.80 -4.18
N GLU A 117 27.75 -2.91 -3.53
CA GLU A 117 27.62 -4.28 -4.07
C GLU A 117 26.18 -4.60 -4.46
N ARG A 118 25.23 -4.30 -3.56
CA ARG A 118 23.80 -4.55 -3.75
C ARG A 118 23.21 -3.69 -4.86
N MET A 119 23.68 -2.45 -5.04
CA MET A 119 23.31 -1.61 -6.18
C MET A 119 23.81 -2.19 -7.51
N LYS A 120 25.01 -2.79 -7.53
CA LYS A 120 25.55 -3.50 -8.71
C LYS A 120 24.77 -4.78 -9.02
N GLU A 121 24.43 -5.58 -8.01
CA GLU A 121 23.55 -6.76 -8.14
C GLU A 121 22.19 -6.39 -8.75
N LEU A 122 21.51 -5.40 -8.15
CA LEU A 122 20.21 -4.92 -8.60
C LEU A 122 20.26 -4.44 -10.06
N ALA A 123 21.24 -3.62 -10.41
CA ALA A 123 21.37 -3.10 -11.77
C ALA A 123 21.63 -4.21 -12.80
N ALA A 124 22.48 -5.18 -12.49
CA ALA A 124 22.74 -6.34 -13.37
C ALA A 124 21.49 -7.22 -13.52
N ALA A 125 20.77 -7.49 -12.43
CA ALA A 125 19.54 -8.29 -12.46
C ALA A 125 18.42 -7.62 -13.29
N ILE A 126 18.23 -6.31 -13.11
CA ILE A 126 17.25 -5.53 -13.89
C ILE A 126 17.64 -5.51 -15.37
N SER A 127 18.92 -5.29 -15.69
CA SER A 127 19.43 -5.31 -17.07
C SER A 127 19.14 -6.64 -17.77
N ALA A 128 19.38 -7.76 -17.09
CA ALA A 128 19.10 -9.09 -17.62
C ALA A 128 17.60 -9.28 -17.94
N LYS A 129 16.70 -8.87 -17.04
CA LYS A 129 15.25 -8.98 -17.28
C LYS A 129 14.72 -8.04 -18.36
N ILE A 130 15.32 -6.87 -18.55
CA ILE A 130 15.00 -5.99 -19.69
C ILE A 130 15.42 -6.64 -21.02
N ALA A 131 16.56 -7.35 -21.06
CA ALA A 131 17.00 -8.08 -22.24
C ALA A 131 16.10 -9.29 -22.55
N GLU A 132 15.80 -10.13 -21.55
CA GLU A 132 14.87 -11.27 -21.68
C GLU A 132 13.49 -10.84 -22.19
N ALA A 133 12.88 -9.81 -21.57
CA ALA A 133 11.56 -9.29 -21.93
C ALA A 133 11.50 -8.58 -23.30
N SER A 134 12.64 -8.37 -23.96
CA SER A 134 12.71 -7.81 -25.32
C SER A 134 12.72 -8.88 -26.42
N GLY A 135 12.74 -10.18 -26.06
CA GLY A 135 12.89 -11.30 -26.99
C GLY A 135 11.66 -12.23 -27.17
N GLY A 136 10.50 -11.92 -26.58
CA GLY A 136 9.33 -12.81 -26.66
C GLY A 136 7.98 -12.14 -26.38
N GLU A 137 6.91 -12.69 -26.97
CA GLU A 137 5.54 -12.18 -26.80
C GLU A 137 4.84 -12.74 -25.54
N ILE A 138 4.44 -11.80 -24.67
CA ILE A 138 3.35 -11.76 -23.67
C ILE A 138 2.85 -13.04 -22.93
N LEU A 139 2.64 -12.85 -21.61
CA LEU A 139 1.76 -13.56 -20.65
C LEU A 139 2.31 -14.80 -19.90
N GLY A 140 2.56 -14.66 -18.58
CA GLY A 140 2.72 -15.83 -17.69
C GLY A 140 3.08 -15.58 -16.21
N ALA A 141 2.08 -15.68 -15.32
CA ALA A 141 2.15 -16.19 -13.94
C ALA A 141 2.89 -15.46 -12.77
N LYS A 142 2.42 -15.82 -11.56
CA LYS A 142 2.87 -15.50 -10.17
C LYS A 142 3.90 -16.55 -9.71
N PRO A 143 4.71 -16.31 -8.64
CA PRO A 143 4.27 -16.57 -7.25
C PRO A 143 4.59 -15.42 -6.26
N ALA A 144 4.97 -15.69 -5.01
CA ALA A 144 5.07 -14.72 -3.89
C ALA A 144 5.92 -15.24 -2.70
N ALA A 145 5.98 -14.47 -1.59
CA ALA A 145 6.50 -14.76 -0.23
C ALA A 145 8.05 -14.65 -0.04
N ALA A 146 8.64 -14.16 1.06
CA ALA A 146 8.19 -13.45 2.29
C ALA A 146 9.40 -12.61 2.86
N ALA A 147 9.56 -12.09 4.09
CA ALA A 147 8.81 -11.98 5.37
C ALA A 147 9.48 -10.89 6.28
N GLY A 148 8.78 -10.42 7.34
CA GLY A 148 9.35 -9.60 8.44
C GLY A 148 9.40 -8.07 8.22
N SER A 149 9.45 -7.20 9.24
CA SER A 149 9.40 -7.43 10.70
C SER A 149 9.01 -6.18 11.53
N GLN A 150 8.27 -6.40 12.63
CA GLN A 150 8.14 -5.56 13.85
C GLN A 150 7.54 -4.14 13.78
N ALA A 151 6.79 -3.81 14.84
CA ALA A 151 6.27 -2.47 15.16
C ALA A 151 6.61 -2.10 16.62
N PRO A 152 6.71 -0.82 16.98
CA PRO A 152 6.89 -0.37 18.36
C PRO A 152 5.56 -0.21 19.12
N GLN A 153 5.62 -0.41 20.44
CA GLN A 153 4.55 -0.12 21.40
C GLN A 153 4.60 1.39 21.79
N SER A 154 3.73 2.00 22.61
CA SER A 154 2.68 1.52 23.53
C SER A 154 1.71 2.67 23.87
N ALA A 155 0.50 2.35 24.38
CA ALA A 155 -0.18 3.10 25.44
C ALA A 155 -1.37 2.29 25.98
N GLN A 156 -1.53 2.21 27.31
CA GLN A 156 -2.68 1.59 27.97
C GLN A 156 -3.48 2.63 28.76
N ALA A 157 -4.79 2.40 28.87
CA ALA A 157 -5.59 2.83 30.01
C ALA A 157 -6.28 1.59 30.58
N ALA A 158 -6.22 1.38 31.89
CA ALA A 158 -6.68 0.15 32.54
C ALA A 158 -8.19 0.19 32.83
N GLY A 159 -8.86 -0.95 32.70
CA GLY A 159 -10.28 -1.07 33.00
C GLY A 159 -10.86 -2.43 32.60
N ASP A 160 -10.77 -3.41 33.49
CA ASP A 160 -11.56 -4.64 33.47
C ASP A 160 -11.42 -5.49 32.17
N THR A 161 -10.36 -6.28 32.11
CA THR A 161 -9.89 -7.01 30.92
C THR A 161 -10.78 -8.19 30.54
N ASP A 162 -11.70 -7.92 29.62
CA ASP A 162 -12.42 -8.93 28.83
C ASP A 162 -11.45 -9.60 27.84
N ALA A 163 -11.26 -10.92 27.98
CA ALA A 163 -10.31 -11.69 27.17
C ALA A 163 -10.62 -11.64 25.66
N ALA A 164 -11.89 -11.49 25.27
CA ALA A 164 -12.25 -11.32 23.86
C ALA A 164 -11.76 -9.98 23.31
N VAL A 165 -11.72 -8.93 24.13
CA VAL A 165 -11.17 -7.61 23.74
C VAL A 165 -9.64 -7.67 23.61
N GLU A 166 -8.95 -8.47 24.43
CA GLU A 166 -7.50 -8.68 24.28
C GLU A 166 -7.15 -9.48 23.02
N GLN A 167 -7.84 -10.59 22.78
CA GLN A 167 -7.65 -11.40 21.57
C GLN A 167 -8.00 -10.61 20.30
N LEU A 168 -9.04 -9.76 20.34
CA LEU A 168 -9.39 -8.87 19.25
C LEU A 168 -8.26 -7.90 18.91
N ARG A 169 -7.63 -7.26 19.91
CA ARG A 169 -6.48 -6.36 19.72
C ARG A 169 -5.34 -7.08 18.99
N ALA A 170 -4.99 -8.28 19.44
CA ALA A 170 -3.94 -9.10 18.81
C ALA A 170 -4.28 -9.52 17.38
N LEU A 171 -5.54 -9.80 17.08
CA LEU A 171 -6.00 -10.13 15.72
C LEU A 171 -5.99 -8.91 14.79
N THR A 172 -6.32 -7.72 15.29
CA THR A 172 -6.28 -6.46 14.51
C THR A 172 -4.87 -5.90 14.28
N ASP A 173 -3.87 -6.27 15.08
CA ASP A 173 -2.55 -5.62 15.07
C ASP A 173 -1.86 -5.69 13.69
N GLY A 174 -1.37 -4.55 13.21
CA GLY A 174 -0.76 -4.41 11.89
C GLY A 174 -1.66 -4.78 10.69
N LEU A 175 -2.98 -4.98 10.87
CA LEU A 175 -3.92 -5.13 9.77
C LEU A 175 -4.40 -3.76 9.29
N TYR A 176 -4.50 -3.63 7.97
CA TYR A 176 -5.03 -2.44 7.30
C TYR A 176 -6.23 -2.86 6.44
N PHE A 177 -7.38 -2.23 6.65
CA PHE A 177 -8.45 -2.22 5.67
C PHE A 177 -7.96 -1.48 4.43
N VAL A 178 -8.50 -1.85 3.27
CA VAL A 178 -8.08 -1.33 1.97
C VAL A 178 -9.32 -1.04 1.15
N SER A 179 -9.52 0.24 0.88
CA SER A 179 -10.55 0.79 -0.01
C SER A 179 -9.81 1.46 -1.16
N GLU A 180 -10.09 2.72 -1.47
CA GLU A 180 -9.16 3.55 -2.27
C GLU A 180 -7.90 3.93 -1.49
N SER A 181 -7.98 3.94 -0.15
CA SER A 181 -6.85 4.17 0.77
C SER A 181 -6.59 2.96 1.69
N GLU A 182 -5.43 2.96 2.35
CA GLU A 182 -5.11 2.03 3.45
C GLU A 182 -5.48 2.68 4.81
N SER A 183 -6.24 1.98 5.66
CA SER A 183 -6.60 2.44 7.02
C SER A 183 -6.39 1.33 8.04
N ALA A 184 -5.74 1.63 9.18
CA ALA A 184 -5.45 0.62 10.20
C ALA A 184 -6.71 0.15 10.94
N LEU A 185 -6.82 -1.16 11.19
CA LEU A 185 -7.91 -1.69 12.02
C LEU A 185 -7.70 -1.26 13.47
N THR A 186 -8.54 -0.35 13.96
CA THR A 186 -8.45 0.20 15.32
C THR A 186 -9.41 -0.58 16.23
N PRO A 187 -8.94 -1.39 17.19
CA PRO A 187 -9.82 -2.13 18.10
C PRO A 187 -10.55 -1.18 19.06
N VAL A 188 -11.87 -1.38 19.20
CA VAL A 188 -12.79 -0.56 20.01
C VAL A 188 -13.61 -1.44 20.96
N SER A 189 -14.05 -0.87 22.09
CA SER A 189 -15.00 -1.52 23.00
C SER A 189 -15.80 -0.48 23.77
N TYR A 190 -17.06 -0.80 24.08
CA TYR A 190 -18.04 0.06 24.73
C TYR A 190 -18.83 -0.72 25.76
N ASN A 191 -19.16 -0.09 26.89
CA ASN A 191 -20.06 -0.67 27.89
C ASN A 191 -21.51 -0.52 27.41
N LEU A 192 -22.28 -1.61 27.40
CA LEU A 192 -23.70 -1.58 27.05
C LEU A 192 -24.58 -1.42 28.31
N PRO A 193 -25.68 -0.64 28.24
CA PRO A 193 -26.75 -0.74 29.23
C PRO A 193 -27.37 -2.15 29.24
N ALA A 194 -27.81 -2.60 30.41
CA ALA A 194 -28.46 -3.91 30.54
C ALA A 194 -29.72 -4.00 29.65
N GLY A 195 -29.78 -5.02 28.79
CA GLY A 195 -30.88 -5.21 27.83
C GLY A 195 -30.80 -4.35 26.55
N PHE A 196 -29.73 -3.59 26.33
CA PHE A 196 -29.57 -2.80 25.11
C PHE A 196 -29.38 -3.69 23.87
N GLN A 197 -30.23 -3.52 22.87
CA GLN A 197 -30.11 -4.14 21.55
C GLN A 197 -29.56 -3.10 20.57
N LEU A 198 -28.50 -3.43 19.82
CA LEU A 198 -27.93 -2.53 18.82
C LEU A 198 -28.83 -2.45 17.57
N SER A 199 -29.11 -1.24 17.10
CA SER A 199 -29.77 -0.97 15.81
C SER A 199 -29.10 0.21 15.10
N PRO A 200 -29.32 0.40 13.78
CA PRO A 200 -28.80 1.58 13.06
C PRO A 200 -29.22 2.90 13.73
N ASP A 201 -30.43 2.93 14.27
CA ASP A 201 -31.06 4.12 14.88
C ASP A 201 -30.43 4.51 16.23
N ASN A 202 -29.80 3.56 16.93
CA ASN A 202 -29.31 3.75 18.29
C ASN A 202 -27.78 3.60 18.45
N VAL A 203 -27.06 3.24 17.38
CA VAL A 203 -25.60 3.04 17.43
C VAL A 203 -24.82 4.35 17.49
N LEU A 204 -25.29 5.43 16.84
CA LEU A 204 -24.56 6.71 16.73
C LEU A 204 -24.07 7.27 18.08
N PRO A 205 -24.90 7.38 19.15
CA PRO A 205 -24.47 7.94 20.42
C PRO A 205 -23.41 7.09 21.14
N LEU A 206 -23.43 5.76 20.98
CA LEU A 206 -22.40 4.87 21.54
C LEU A 206 -21.04 5.08 20.85
N LEU A 207 -21.06 5.39 19.55
CA LEU A 207 -19.85 5.60 18.75
C LEU A 207 -19.29 7.04 18.83
N GLY A 208 -19.94 7.92 19.61
CA GLY A 208 -19.57 9.33 19.76
C GLY A 208 -20.07 10.25 18.64
N HIS A 209 -21.01 9.80 17.81
CA HIS A 209 -21.55 10.54 16.68
C HIS A 209 -22.86 11.26 17.02
N SER A 210 -23.02 12.50 16.54
CA SER A 210 -24.24 13.29 16.73
C SER A 210 -25.36 12.86 15.75
N PRO A 211 -26.63 12.71 16.19
CA PRO A 211 -27.70 12.16 15.34
C PRO A 211 -28.21 13.03 14.18
N ALA A 212 -27.75 14.27 14.02
CA ALA A 212 -28.48 15.29 13.27
C ALA A 212 -28.45 15.15 11.73
N SER A 213 -27.51 14.38 11.17
CA SER A 213 -27.38 14.21 9.70
C SER A 213 -26.57 12.97 9.26
N THR A 214 -26.11 12.14 10.20
CA THR A 214 -25.16 11.04 9.93
C THR A 214 -25.90 9.80 9.43
N ASN A 215 -25.69 9.42 8.17
CA ASN A 215 -26.24 8.17 7.63
C ASN A 215 -25.60 6.95 8.32
N VAL A 216 -26.37 5.87 8.47
CA VAL A 216 -25.92 4.58 9.01
C VAL A 216 -26.44 3.44 8.12
N GLU A 217 -25.54 2.78 7.41
CA GLU A 217 -25.83 1.58 6.64
C GLU A 217 -25.33 0.34 7.38
N THR A 218 -26.11 -0.74 7.41
CA THR A 218 -25.65 -2.03 7.92
C THR A 218 -25.14 -2.93 6.81
N GLN A 219 -24.15 -3.76 7.14
CA GLN A 219 -23.56 -4.72 6.22
C GLN A 219 -23.14 -6.01 6.94
N GLU A 220 -23.22 -7.12 6.23
CA GLU A 220 -22.75 -8.42 6.69
C GLU A 220 -21.22 -8.44 6.81
N LEU A 221 -20.69 -8.94 7.95
CA LEU A 221 -19.24 -9.08 8.16
C LEU A 221 -18.57 -9.87 7.03
N THR A 222 -19.21 -10.95 6.59
CA THR A 222 -18.73 -11.80 5.48
C THR A 222 -18.61 -11.03 4.17
N TYR A 223 -19.52 -10.09 3.92
CA TYR A 223 -19.51 -9.28 2.70
C TYR A 223 -18.54 -8.11 2.83
N PHE A 224 -18.48 -7.45 3.98
CA PHE A 224 -17.53 -6.38 4.25
C PHE A 224 -16.07 -6.83 4.08
N LEU A 225 -15.70 -7.98 4.65
CA LEU A 225 -14.36 -8.57 4.52
C LEU A 225 -14.18 -9.46 3.27
N ARG A 226 -15.09 -9.46 2.29
CA ARG A 226 -15.02 -10.38 1.12
C ARG A 226 -13.72 -10.23 0.32
N ASN A 227 -13.26 -9.00 0.11
CA ASN A 227 -12.00 -8.71 -0.59
C ASN A 227 -10.78 -9.10 0.26
N HIS A 228 -10.92 -8.99 1.58
CA HIS A 228 -9.90 -9.26 2.59
C HIS A 228 -9.83 -10.74 3.02
N THR A 229 -10.77 -11.57 2.59
CA THR A 229 -10.82 -13.01 2.90
C THR A 229 -10.81 -13.90 1.66
N ALA A 230 -10.73 -13.33 0.45
CA ALA A 230 -10.65 -14.06 -0.80
C ALA A 230 -9.45 -15.04 -0.86
N ASP A 231 -9.66 -16.25 -1.36
CA ASP A 231 -8.68 -17.35 -1.31
C ASP A 231 -7.38 -17.09 -2.10
N GLN A 232 -7.42 -16.21 -3.09
CA GLN A 232 -6.23 -15.79 -3.86
C GLN A 232 -5.35 -14.75 -3.14
N GLY A 233 -5.74 -14.38 -1.90
CA GLY A 233 -5.05 -13.44 -1.03
C GLY A 233 -5.48 -11.99 -1.25
N VAL A 234 -5.69 -11.23 -0.16
CA VAL A 234 -5.88 -9.77 -0.23
C VAL A 234 -4.67 -9.20 -0.92
N LEU A 235 -4.88 -8.36 -1.94
CA LEU A 235 -3.78 -7.71 -2.65
C LEU A 235 -2.74 -8.69 -3.26
N GLY A 236 -3.04 -10.00 -3.30
CA GLY A 236 -2.18 -11.10 -3.72
C GLY A 236 -1.44 -11.85 -2.60
N ASN A 237 -1.60 -11.46 -1.33
CA ASN A 237 -0.97 -12.07 -0.15
C ASN A 237 -1.94 -13.02 0.59
N VAL A 238 -1.63 -14.32 0.61
CA VAL A 238 -2.44 -15.38 1.24
C VAL A 238 -2.32 -15.38 2.77
N GLU A 239 -1.14 -15.09 3.31
CA GLU A 239 -0.92 -14.98 4.76
C GLU A 239 -1.78 -13.85 5.36
N LEU A 240 -1.79 -12.68 4.70
CA LEU A 240 -2.64 -11.56 5.09
C LEU A 240 -4.13 -11.92 5.05
N ALA A 241 -4.59 -12.63 4.00
CA ALA A 241 -5.97 -13.11 3.94
C ALA A 241 -6.28 -14.12 5.05
N ASN A 242 -5.33 -14.98 5.42
CA ASN A 242 -5.51 -15.91 6.53
C ASN A 242 -5.61 -15.18 7.88
N ARG A 243 -4.89 -14.07 8.09
CA ARG A 243 -5.08 -13.20 9.28
C ARG A 243 -6.49 -12.58 9.31
N PHE A 244 -6.97 -12.06 8.18
CA PHE A 244 -8.33 -11.54 8.07
C PHE A 244 -9.41 -12.63 8.22
N LYS A 245 -9.17 -13.86 7.73
CA LYS A 245 -10.04 -15.01 7.96
C LYS A 245 -10.09 -15.38 9.44
N ALA A 246 -8.96 -15.38 10.14
CA ALA A 246 -8.90 -15.64 11.58
C ALA A 246 -9.68 -14.57 12.38
N LEU A 247 -9.51 -13.28 12.07
CA LEU A 247 -10.31 -12.19 12.64
C LEU A 247 -11.81 -12.37 12.37
N GLN A 248 -12.19 -12.69 11.13
CA GLN A 248 -13.58 -12.94 10.75
C GLN A 248 -14.18 -14.16 11.48
N MET A 249 -13.42 -15.23 11.65
CA MET A 249 -13.87 -16.44 12.36
C MET A 249 -14.06 -16.15 13.85
N PHE A 250 -13.07 -15.52 14.49
CA PHE A 250 -13.15 -15.10 15.89
C PHE A 250 -14.40 -14.25 16.17
N MET A 251 -14.66 -13.21 15.39
CA MET A 251 -15.84 -12.36 15.57
C MET A 251 -17.18 -13.04 15.21
N LYS A 252 -17.15 -14.23 14.59
CA LYS A 252 -18.35 -15.06 14.34
C LYS A 252 -18.56 -16.18 15.35
N GLN A 253 -17.58 -16.44 16.22
CA GLN A 253 -17.57 -17.57 17.15
C GLN A 253 -17.60 -17.10 18.61
N GLU A 254 -16.87 -16.03 18.92
CA GLU A 254 -16.70 -15.49 20.28
C GLU A 254 -17.53 -14.22 20.52
N MET A 255 -18.37 -13.81 19.56
CA MET A 255 -19.23 -12.62 19.66
C MET A 255 -20.63 -12.87 19.10
N GLU A 256 -21.65 -12.38 19.82
CA GLU A 256 -23.05 -12.40 19.42
C GLU A 256 -23.41 -11.15 18.60
N ASP A 257 -24.43 -11.27 17.72
CA ASP A 257 -24.99 -10.18 16.90
C ASP A 257 -23.98 -9.37 16.07
N THR A 258 -22.88 -9.99 15.63
CA THR A 258 -21.80 -9.31 14.93
C THR A 258 -22.22 -8.68 13.59
N GLN A 259 -22.25 -7.35 13.55
CA GLN A 259 -22.72 -6.54 12.41
C GLN A 259 -21.68 -5.46 12.05
N VAL A 260 -21.65 -5.05 10.78
CA VAL A 260 -20.91 -3.87 10.33
C VAL A 260 -21.85 -2.67 10.21
N TYR A 261 -21.46 -1.54 10.78
CA TYR A 261 -22.12 -0.24 10.65
C TYR A 261 -21.20 0.70 9.87
N ARG A 262 -21.64 1.14 8.69
CA ARG A 262 -20.98 2.17 7.88
C ARG A 262 -21.62 3.52 8.24
N VAL A 263 -20.83 4.40 8.84
CA VAL A 263 -21.27 5.65 9.47
C VAL A 263 -20.68 6.85 8.72
N GLY A 264 -21.54 7.78 8.30
CA GLY A 264 -21.15 8.99 7.57
C GLY A 264 -21.75 9.10 6.17
N SER A 265 -21.39 10.15 5.44
CA SER A 265 -21.87 10.41 4.09
C SER A 265 -20.83 11.19 3.25
N GLY A 266 -20.78 10.92 1.95
CA GLY A 266 -19.73 11.40 1.07
C GLY A 266 -18.49 10.49 1.05
N ALA A 267 -17.39 10.99 0.48
CA ALA A 267 -16.26 10.16 0.06
C ALA A 267 -15.38 9.58 1.19
N GLN A 268 -15.65 9.94 2.45
CA GLN A 268 -14.97 9.37 3.61
C GLN A 268 -16.02 8.94 4.65
N ILE A 269 -16.00 7.66 5.00
CA ILE A 269 -16.92 7.06 5.98
C ILE A 269 -16.16 6.21 7.00
N GLU A 270 -16.80 5.92 8.12
CA GLU A 270 -16.25 5.10 9.19
C GLU A 270 -16.99 3.77 9.28
N ALA A 271 -16.29 2.66 9.04
CA ALA A 271 -16.84 1.32 9.23
C ALA A 271 -16.51 0.82 10.64
N TYR A 272 -17.54 0.48 11.39
CA TYR A 272 -17.44 -0.13 12.72
C TYR A 272 -17.99 -1.56 12.63
N VAL A 273 -17.11 -2.56 12.78
CA VAL A 273 -17.51 -3.96 12.92
C VAL A 273 -17.64 -4.25 14.41
N LEU A 274 -18.84 -4.56 14.89
CA LEU A 274 -19.16 -4.65 16.31
C LEU A 274 -19.95 -5.93 16.62
N GLY A 275 -19.65 -6.58 17.74
CA GLY A 275 -20.40 -7.70 18.30
C GLY A 275 -20.37 -7.68 19.83
N LYS A 276 -21.26 -8.42 20.49
CA LYS A 276 -21.31 -8.52 21.96
C LYS A 276 -20.39 -9.64 22.44
N THR A 277 -19.56 -9.37 23.44
CA THR A 277 -18.76 -10.41 24.11
C THR A 277 -19.62 -11.19 25.11
N SER A 278 -19.15 -12.36 25.52
CA SER A 278 -19.76 -13.16 26.59
C SER A 278 -19.79 -12.46 27.96
N ALA A 279 -18.99 -11.40 28.15
CA ALA A 279 -19.05 -10.51 29.32
C ALA A 279 -20.08 -9.36 29.18
N GLY A 280 -20.85 -9.31 28.08
CA GLY A 280 -21.87 -8.30 27.82
C GLY A 280 -21.34 -6.94 27.37
N LYS A 281 -20.03 -6.82 27.07
CA LYS A 281 -19.46 -5.61 26.47
C LYS A 281 -19.68 -5.63 24.96
N LEU A 282 -19.83 -4.45 24.35
CA LEU A 282 -19.68 -4.32 22.91
C LEU A 282 -18.18 -4.27 22.59
N ALA A 283 -17.73 -5.08 21.63
CA ALA A 283 -16.35 -5.11 21.18
C ALA A 283 -16.29 -5.16 19.66
N GLY A 284 -15.20 -4.66 19.07
CA GLY A 284 -15.13 -4.55 17.63
C GLY A 284 -13.87 -3.90 17.11
N PHE A 285 -13.87 -3.59 15.81
CA PHE A 285 -12.84 -2.75 15.21
C PHE A 285 -13.45 -1.67 14.32
N LYS A 286 -12.75 -0.54 14.24
CA LYS A 286 -13.04 0.60 13.39
C LYS A 286 -12.02 0.68 12.25
N ALA A 287 -12.48 1.05 11.06
CA ALA A 287 -11.63 1.43 9.93
C ALA A 287 -12.23 2.66 9.21
N THR A 288 -11.37 3.50 8.63
CA THR A 288 -11.80 4.57 7.72
C THR A 288 -11.80 4.04 6.29
N LEU A 289 -12.88 4.30 5.56
CA LEU A 289 -13.01 3.94 4.15
C LEU A 289 -13.04 5.21 3.30
N ILE A 290 -12.38 5.16 2.15
CA ILE A 290 -12.47 6.16 1.09
C ILE A 290 -13.09 5.49 -0.14
N GLU A 291 -14.19 6.06 -0.63
CA GLU A 291 -15.02 5.55 -1.74
C GLU A 291 -15.52 6.75 -2.56
N THR A 292 -15.29 6.79 -3.88
CA THR A 292 -15.63 7.92 -4.77
C THR A 292 -16.56 7.57 -5.94
#